data_AF-A0AAU1K8R1-F1
#
_entry.id   AF-A0AAU1K8R1-F1
#
_cell.length_a   1.000
_cell.length_b   1.000
_cell.length_c   1.000
_cell.angle_alpha   90.00
_cell.angle_beta   90.00
_cell.angle_gamma   90.00
#
_symmetry.space_group_name_H-M   'P 1'
#
loop_
_entity.id
_entity.type
_entity.pdbx_description
1 polymer ?
#
loop_
_entity_poly.entity_id
_entity_poly.type
_entity_poly.pdbx_seq_one_letter_code
_entity_poly.pdbx_strand_id
1 'polypeptide(L)'
;MVSPSPPGRTRRLLLAVAAAGLVTAGGLWLYQDLARRGDFTSDPRPCSLVTAQTARLVAGPAQGVEAGSACVWAGPGPGRDPQPVLEVRVTRLGTREAWEDFRRVKEQSEGKTGPMTAELTDFGDEAFSRIRNSDGPRVTSEVWFRRGNVVVAVRYAPADGGLDPSQAGAYEVATEAAARLGKGN
;
A
#
# COMPACT_ATOMS: atom_id res chain seq x y z
N MET A 1 61.01 6.31 24.23
CA MET A 1 59.98 6.25 25.29
C MET A 1 58.63 6.45 24.61
N VAL A 2 57.72 5.48 24.75
CA VAL A 2 56.45 5.40 24.02
C VAL A 2 55.42 6.29 24.73
N SER A 3 54.84 7.24 24.00
CA SER A 3 53.77 8.12 24.49
C SER A 3 52.49 7.33 24.78
N PRO A 4 51.79 7.57 25.91
CA PRO A 4 50.52 6.92 26.18
C PRO A 4 49.42 7.50 25.29
N SER A 5 48.62 6.62 24.68
CA SER A 5 47.42 7.00 23.92
C SER A 5 46.31 7.53 24.85
N PRO A 6 45.57 8.59 24.48
CA PRO A 6 44.60 9.21 25.39
C PRO A 6 43.34 8.34 25.58
N PRO A 7 42.83 8.16 26.82
CA PRO A 7 41.74 7.24 27.17
C PRO A 7 40.34 7.85 26.91
N GLY A 8 40.16 8.54 25.78
CA GLY A 8 38.94 9.32 25.50
C GLY A 8 38.14 8.88 24.27
N ARG A 9 38.76 8.16 23.34
CA ARG A 9 38.18 7.93 22.00
C ARG A 9 37.15 6.82 21.98
N THR A 10 37.42 5.70 22.64
CA THR A 10 36.54 4.52 22.72
C THR A 10 35.25 4.80 23.48
N ARG A 11 35.32 5.53 24.61
CA ARG A 11 34.14 5.88 25.41
C ARG A 11 33.19 6.84 24.68
N ARG A 12 33.73 7.80 23.91
CA ARG A 12 32.95 8.69 23.05
C ARG A 12 32.31 7.95 21.87
N LEU A 13 33.02 6.99 21.28
CA LEU A 13 32.48 6.16 20.19
C LEU A 13 31.32 5.27 20.67
N LEU A 14 31.46 4.64 21.83
CA LEU A 14 30.40 3.82 22.44
C LEU A 14 29.16 4.66 22.80
N LEU A 15 29.35 5.87 23.35
CA LEU A 15 28.24 6.79 23.61
C LEU A 15 27.56 7.27 22.34
N ALA A 16 28.30 7.55 21.27
CA ALA A 16 27.75 7.95 19.98
C ALA A 16 26.93 6.81 19.33
N VAL A 17 27.44 5.56 19.40
CA VAL A 17 26.73 4.38 18.89
C VAL A 17 25.47 4.10 19.71
N ALA A 18 25.55 4.19 21.04
CA ALA A 18 24.38 4.02 21.92
C ALA A 18 23.33 5.11 21.68
N ALA A 19 23.75 6.37 21.51
CA ALA A 19 22.86 7.47 21.17
C ALA A 19 22.19 7.28 19.80
N ALA A 20 22.95 6.86 18.79
CA ALA A 20 22.41 6.54 17.46
C ALA A 20 21.40 5.38 17.51
N GLY A 21 21.68 4.34 18.32
CA GLY A 21 20.76 3.23 18.56
C GLY A 21 19.45 3.65 19.24
N LEU A 22 19.51 4.55 20.23
CA LEU A 22 18.32 5.08 20.89
C LEU A 22 17.47 5.97 19.96
N VAL A 23 18.10 6.80 19.13
CA VAL A 23 17.40 7.67 18.17
C VAL A 23 16.70 6.83 17.10
N THR A 24 17.36 5.80 16.56
CA THR A 24 16.77 4.91 15.55
C THR A 24 15.62 4.08 16.12
N ALA A 25 15.78 3.50 17.31
CA ALA A 25 14.72 2.76 17.99
C ALA A 25 13.52 3.66 18.33
N GLY A 26 13.77 4.88 18.83
CA GLY A 26 12.73 5.85 19.12
C GLY A 26 11.97 6.32 17.88
N GLY A 27 12.69 6.57 16.78
CA GLY A 27 12.10 6.95 15.49
C GLY A 27 11.19 5.86 14.91
N LEU A 28 11.64 4.59 14.96
CA LEU A 28 10.82 3.44 14.53
C LEU A 28 9.56 3.28 15.38
N TRP A 29 9.67 3.43 16.70
CA TRP A 29 8.51 3.29 17.59
C TRP A 29 7.47 4.40 17.39
N LEU A 30 7.92 5.66 17.29
CA LEU A 30 7.05 6.80 16.96
C LEU A 30 6.38 6.63 15.59
N TYR A 31 7.12 6.15 14.59
CA TYR A 31 6.55 5.88 13.27
C TYR A 31 5.46 4.81 13.32
N GLN A 32 5.67 3.72 14.06
CA GLN A 32 4.65 2.68 14.21
C GLN A 32 3.42 3.15 14.98
N ASP A 33 3.58 4.04 15.96
CA ASP A 33 2.44 4.63 16.67
C ASP A 33 1.67 5.59 15.77
N LEU A 34 2.35 6.40 14.97
CA LEU A 34 1.75 7.28 13.97
C LEU A 34 1.05 6.51 12.84
N ALA A 35 1.66 5.45 12.32
CA ALA A 35 1.04 4.57 11.32
C ALA A 35 -0.23 3.88 11.88
N ARG A 36 -0.20 3.52 13.17
CA ARG A 36 -1.38 3.02 13.87
C ARG A 36 -2.48 4.08 13.97
N ARG A 37 -2.11 5.33 14.25
CA ARG A 37 -3.02 6.50 14.35
C ARG A 37 -3.45 7.10 13.00
N GLY A 38 -2.80 6.72 11.89
CA GLY A 38 -3.11 7.22 10.55
C GLY A 38 -2.46 8.55 10.18
N ASP A 39 -1.54 9.08 10.99
CA ASP A 39 -0.83 10.35 10.72
C ASP A 39 0.54 10.08 10.08
N PHE A 40 0.54 9.73 8.79
CA PHE A 40 1.75 9.38 8.08
C PHE A 40 2.58 10.64 7.74
N THR A 41 3.85 10.65 8.18
CA THR A 41 4.81 11.73 7.95
C THR A 41 5.61 11.56 6.64
N SER A 42 5.60 10.36 6.06
CA SER A 42 6.22 10.02 4.80
C SER A 42 5.28 9.19 3.92
N ASP A 43 5.49 9.22 2.61
CA ASP A 43 4.69 8.44 1.66
C ASP A 43 5.01 6.95 1.82
N PRO A 44 4.01 6.09 2.13
CA PRO A 44 4.21 4.64 2.11
C PRO A 44 4.54 4.18 0.70
N ARG A 45 5.56 3.31 0.56
CA ARG A 45 5.96 2.79 -0.75
C ARG A 45 4.91 1.81 -1.30
N PRO A 46 4.30 2.05 -2.46
CA PRO A 46 3.22 1.22 -2.97
C PRO A 46 3.58 -0.26 -3.13
N CYS A 47 4.76 -0.60 -3.68
CA CYS A 47 5.16 -2.00 -3.83
C CYS A 47 5.44 -2.68 -2.47
N SER A 48 5.71 -1.91 -1.41
CA SER A 48 5.92 -2.47 -0.07
C SER A 48 4.62 -2.91 0.61
N LEU A 49 3.46 -2.46 0.12
CA LEU A 49 2.15 -2.78 0.68
C LEU A 49 1.64 -4.18 0.29
N VAL A 50 2.32 -4.89 -0.59
CA VAL A 50 1.95 -6.25 -1.00
C VAL A 50 3.21 -7.12 -1.05
N THR A 51 3.15 -8.33 -0.50
CA THR A 51 4.29 -9.25 -0.63
C THR A 51 4.46 -9.72 -2.07
N ALA A 52 5.69 -10.11 -2.41
CA ALA A 52 5.95 -10.86 -3.63
C ALA A 52 5.14 -12.16 -3.71
N GLN A 53 4.77 -12.77 -2.58
CA GLN A 53 3.94 -13.98 -2.55
C GLN A 53 2.51 -13.70 -2.99
N THR A 54 1.83 -12.74 -2.37
CA THR A 54 0.47 -12.35 -2.74
C THR A 54 0.42 -11.81 -4.16
N ALA A 55 1.37 -10.95 -4.54
CA ALA A 55 1.45 -10.45 -5.90
C ALA A 55 1.62 -11.58 -6.93
N ARG A 56 2.39 -12.64 -6.62
CA ARG A 56 2.53 -13.80 -7.50
C ARG A 56 1.25 -14.62 -7.61
N LEU A 57 0.53 -14.77 -6.51
CA LEU A 57 -0.73 -15.51 -6.47
C LEU A 57 -1.81 -14.80 -7.30
N VAL A 58 -1.87 -13.47 -7.20
CA VAL A 58 -2.92 -12.65 -7.79
C VAL A 58 -2.57 -12.19 -9.23
N ALA A 59 -1.34 -11.74 -9.46
CA ALA A 59 -0.89 -11.16 -10.73
C ALA A 59 0.09 -12.04 -11.54
N GLY A 60 0.42 -13.24 -11.04
CA GLY A 60 1.34 -14.16 -11.71
C GLY A 60 2.83 -13.80 -11.51
N PRO A 61 3.75 -14.37 -12.30
CA PRO A 61 5.19 -14.32 -12.03
C PRO A 61 5.83 -12.94 -12.23
N ALA A 62 5.08 -11.95 -12.74
CA ALA A 62 5.58 -10.63 -13.02
C ALA A 62 6.07 -9.91 -11.76
N GLN A 63 7.08 -9.06 -11.93
CA GLN A 63 7.53 -8.17 -10.86
C GLN A 63 6.73 -6.88 -10.88
N GLY A 64 6.52 -6.30 -9.70
CA GLY A 64 5.88 -4.99 -9.55
C GLY A 64 6.85 -3.90 -9.94
N VAL A 65 6.40 -2.98 -10.79
CA VAL A 65 7.15 -1.79 -11.17
C VAL A 65 6.59 -0.60 -10.41
N GLU A 66 7.40 -0.01 -9.55
CA GLU A 66 7.04 1.21 -8.81
C GLU A 66 7.30 2.44 -9.70
N ALA A 67 6.29 3.28 -9.85
CA ALA A 67 6.37 4.56 -10.55
C ALA A 67 5.58 5.61 -9.78
N GLY A 68 6.30 6.48 -9.05
CA GLY A 68 5.70 7.50 -8.20
C GLY A 68 4.81 6.89 -7.12
N SER A 69 3.54 7.26 -7.12
CA SER A 69 2.53 6.81 -6.15
C SER A 69 1.91 5.45 -6.48
N ALA A 70 2.35 4.74 -7.51
CA ALA A 70 1.77 3.48 -7.92
C ALA A 70 2.81 2.36 -8.06
N CYS A 71 2.38 1.13 -7.76
CA CYS A 71 3.07 -0.10 -8.11
C CYS A 71 2.16 -0.92 -9.03
N VAL A 72 2.70 -1.33 -10.18
CA VAL A 72 1.93 -2.05 -11.21
C VAL A 72 2.58 -3.39 -11.52
N TRP A 73 1.78 -4.45 -11.54
CA TRP A 73 2.15 -5.76 -12.06
C TRP A 73 1.41 -5.98 -13.37
N ALA A 74 2.16 -6.15 -14.45
CA ALA A 74 1.60 -6.43 -15.76
C ALA A 74 1.63 -7.93 -16.06
N GLY A 75 0.53 -8.44 -16.61
CA GLY A 75 0.43 -9.80 -17.15
C GLY A 75 0.50 -9.79 -18.68
N PRO A 76 0.58 -10.97 -19.30
CA PRO A 76 0.49 -11.08 -20.75
C PRO A 76 -0.88 -10.59 -21.23
N GLY A 77 -0.89 -9.73 -22.24
CA GLY A 77 -2.11 -9.29 -22.93
C GLY A 77 -2.19 -9.80 -24.37
N PRO A 78 -3.25 -9.41 -25.10
CA PRO A 78 -3.42 -9.72 -26.51
C PRO A 78 -2.20 -9.30 -27.31
N GLY A 79 -1.74 -10.15 -28.23
CA GLY A 79 -0.58 -9.83 -29.09
C GLY A 79 0.77 -9.75 -28.38
N ARG A 80 0.89 -10.24 -27.13
CA ARG A 80 2.07 -10.11 -26.24
C ARG A 80 2.28 -8.70 -25.67
N ASP A 81 1.33 -7.79 -25.83
CA ASP A 81 1.40 -6.48 -25.19
C ASP A 81 1.11 -6.62 -23.69
N PRO A 82 2.02 -6.19 -22.80
CA PRO A 82 1.78 -6.27 -21.36
C PRO A 82 0.58 -5.42 -20.97
N GLN A 83 -0.34 -5.99 -20.18
CA GLN A 83 -1.47 -5.24 -19.63
C GLN A 83 -1.46 -5.25 -18.09
N PRO A 84 -1.83 -4.13 -17.44
CA PRO A 84 -1.82 -4.03 -15.98
C PRO A 84 -2.84 -4.99 -15.39
N VAL A 85 -2.39 -5.96 -14.58
CA VAL A 85 -3.24 -6.93 -13.88
C VAL A 85 -3.56 -6.46 -12.48
N LEU A 86 -2.55 -5.95 -11.78
CA LEU A 86 -2.67 -5.39 -10.45
C LEU A 86 -2.03 -4.00 -10.41
N GLU A 87 -2.73 -3.03 -9.84
CA GLU A 87 -2.21 -1.73 -9.47
C GLU A 87 -2.49 -1.47 -8.00
N VAL A 88 -1.47 -1.06 -7.25
CA VAL A 88 -1.62 -0.50 -5.90
C VAL A 88 -1.15 0.94 -5.96
N ARG A 89 -2.05 1.87 -5.67
CA ARG A 89 -1.76 3.30 -5.64
C ARG A 89 -1.92 3.85 -4.23
N VAL A 90 -0.99 4.69 -3.82
CA VAL A 90 -0.95 5.32 -2.49
C VAL A 90 -0.89 6.83 -2.67
N THR A 91 -1.89 7.53 -2.16
CA THR A 91 -1.91 8.99 -2.16
C THR A 91 -1.89 9.48 -0.72
N ARG A 92 -0.86 10.23 -0.34
CA ARG A 92 -0.82 10.94 0.94
C ARG A 92 -1.23 12.40 0.71
N LEU A 93 -2.18 12.87 1.50
CA LEU A 93 -2.66 14.25 1.51
C LEU A 93 -2.60 14.79 2.94
N GLY A 94 -3.09 16.01 3.17
CA GLY A 94 -3.50 16.39 4.53
C GLY A 94 -4.75 15.62 4.93
N THR A 95 -5.00 15.43 6.23
CA THR A 95 -6.08 14.57 6.73
C THR A 95 -7.46 14.98 6.22
N ARG A 96 -7.71 16.30 6.16
CA ARG A 96 -8.97 16.84 5.64
C ARG A 96 -9.08 16.63 4.13
N GLU A 97 -8.00 16.92 3.40
CA GLU A 97 -7.96 16.75 1.95
C GLU A 97 -8.10 15.27 1.56
N ALA A 98 -7.52 14.35 2.31
CA ALA A 98 -7.68 12.91 2.13
C ALA A 98 -9.14 12.48 2.30
N TRP A 99 -9.82 13.01 3.32
CA TRP A 99 -11.24 12.74 3.53
C TRP A 99 -12.12 13.30 2.40
N GLU A 100 -11.89 14.56 2.00
CA GLU A 100 -12.65 15.21 0.93
C GLU A 100 -12.42 14.54 -0.43
N ASP A 101 -11.17 14.19 -0.76
CA ASP A 101 -10.82 13.45 -1.97
C ASP A 101 -11.45 12.06 -1.98
N PHE A 102 -11.33 11.30 -0.88
CA PHE A 102 -11.90 9.96 -0.78
C PHE A 102 -13.41 9.97 -0.98
N ARG A 103 -14.12 10.89 -0.31
CA ARG A 103 -15.57 11.05 -0.45
C ARG A 103 -15.95 11.45 -1.87
N ARG A 104 -15.22 12.39 -2.48
CA ARG A 104 -15.43 12.79 -3.87
C ARG A 104 -15.28 11.61 -4.83
N VAL A 105 -14.22 10.81 -4.69
CA VAL A 105 -14.00 9.63 -5.55
C VAL A 105 -15.10 8.59 -5.35
N LYS A 106 -15.59 8.41 -4.12
CA LYS A 106 -16.72 7.52 -3.81
C LYS A 106 -18.04 7.98 -4.46
N GLU A 107 -18.30 9.29 -4.47
CA GLU A 107 -19.54 9.88 -4.98
C GLU A 107 -19.55 10.09 -6.50
N GLN A 108 -18.41 10.47 -7.10
CA GLN A 108 -18.32 10.88 -8.51
C GLN A 108 -17.96 9.74 -9.47
N SER A 109 -17.80 8.51 -8.99
CA SER A 109 -17.24 7.46 -9.85
C SER A 109 -18.20 6.96 -10.92
N GLU A 110 -17.71 6.87 -12.16
CA GLU A 110 -18.40 6.26 -13.31
C GLU A 110 -18.60 4.73 -13.20
N GLY A 111 -18.07 4.09 -12.15
CA GLY A 111 -18.24 2.66 -11.90
C GLY A 111 -19.48 2.36 -11.07
N LYS A 112 -20.03 1.14 -11.20
CA LYS A 112 -21.08 0.68 -10.28
C LYS A 112 -20.44 0.45 -8.92
N THR A 113 -20.70 1.35 -7.98
CA THR A 113 -20.51 1.09 -6.56
C THR A 113 -21.48 -0.02 -6.18
N GLY A 114 -20.97 -1.23 -6.05
CA GLY A 114 -21.76 -2.41 -5.73
C GLY A 114 -21.23 -3.03 -4.44
N PRO A 115 -22.08 -3.75 -3.69
CA PRO A 115 -21.60 -4.48 -2.53
C PRO A 115 -20.53 -5.48 -2.99
N MET A 116 -19.36 -5.44 -2.35
CA MET A 116 -18.48 -6.60 -2.37
C MET A 116 -19.16 -7.73 -1.60
N THR A 117 -18.81 -8.96 -1.95
CA THR A 117 -19.22 -10.16 -1.19
C THR A 117 -18.66 -10.17 0.23
N ALA A 118 -17.61 -9.40 0.50
CA ALA A 118 -16.99 -9.23 1.81
C ALA A 118 -17.18 -7.83 2.38
N GLU A 119 -17.35 -7.75 3.71
CA GLU A 119 -17.39 -6.47 4.42
C GLU A 119 -16.02 -5.79 4.39
N LEU A 120 -16.03 -4.47 4.22
CA LEU A 120 -14.83 -3.64 4.16
C LEU A 120 -14.60 -2.83 5.45
N THR A 121 -15.31 -3.17 6.53
CA THR A 121 -15.21 -2.48 7.82
C THR A 121 -13.84 -2.60 8.46
N ASP A 122 -13.07 -3.62 8.09
CA ASP A 122 -11.74 -3.89 8.66
C ASP A 122 -10.62 -3.09 7.98
N PHE A 123 -10.95 -2.27 6.98
CA PHE A 123 -10.00 -1.54 6.15
C PHE A 123 -9.93 -0.07 6.52
N GLY A 124 -8.91 0.30 7.31
CA GLY A 124 -8.65 1.69 7.64
C GLY A 124 -9.82 2.35 8.38
N ASP A 125 -10.00 3.66 8.16
CA ASP A 125 -11.08 4.45 8.74
C ASP A 125 -12.35 4.37 7.89
N GLU A 126 -12.17 4.30 6.57
CA GLU A 126 -13.26 4.23 5.58
C GLU A 126 -12.80 3.40 4.40
N ALA A 127 -13.73 2.60 3.85
CA ALA A 127 -13.47 1.82 2.66
C ALA A 127 -14.73 1.72 1.78
N PHE A 128 -14.51 1.53 0.49
CA PHE A 128 -15.55 1.14 -0.45
C PHE A 128 -14.94 0.37 -1.63
N SER A 129 -15.80 -0.33 -2.35
CA SER A 129 -15.46 -1.05 -3.56
C SER A 129 -16.27 -0.55 -4.74
N ARG A 130 -15.72 -0.75 -5.94
CA ARG A 130 -16.47 -0.55 -7.17
C ARG A 130 -16.00 -1.50 -8.25
N ILE A 131 -16.89 -1.74 -9.20
CA ILE A 131 -16.61 -2.55 -10.39
C ILE A 131 -16.52 -1.61 -11.58
N ARG A 132 -15.45 -1.75 -12.36
CA ARG A 132 -15.26 -1.12 -13.67
C ARG A 132 -15.28 -2.20 -14.73
N ASN A 133 -15.79 -1.85 -15.91
CA ASN A 133 -15.88 -2.76 -17.07
C ASN A 133 -16.61 -4.08 -16.74
N SER A 134 -17.76 -4.01 -16.05
CA SER A 134 -18.54 -5.21 -15.68
C SER A 134 -19.02 -6.03 -16.86
N ASP A 135 -19.14 -5.39 -18.04
CA ASP A 135 -19.77 -5.97 -19.21
C ASP A 135 -18.74 -6.47 -20.25
N GLY A 136 -17.44 -6.31 -19.94
CA GLY A 136 -16.33 -6.74 -20.78
C GLY A 136 -15.77 -8.11 -20.38
N PRO A 137 -14.93 -8.72 -21.23
CA PRO A 137 -14.26 -9.99 -20.92
C PRO A 137 -13.25 -9.86 -19.76
N ARG A 138 -12.91 -8.63 -19.37
CA ARG A 138 -11.95 -8.32 -18.31
C ARG A 138 -12.59 -7.37 -17.30
N VAL A 139 -13.15 -7.94 -16.24
CA VAL A 139 -13.76 -7.19 -15.15
C VAL A 139 -12.68 -6.61 -14.24
N THR A 140 -12.72 -5.31 -14.00
CA THR A 140 -11.81 -4.63 -13.07
C THR A 140 -12.52 -4.34 -11.77
N SER A 141 -12.06 -4.94 -10.67
CA SER A 141 -12.53 -4.60 -9.34
C SER A 141 -11.55 -3.65 -8.69
N GLU A 142 -12.08 -2.63 -8.02
CA GLU A 142 -11.28 -1.68 -7.27
C GLU A 142 -11.72 -1.64 -5.81
N VAL A 143 -10.76 -1.66 -4.90
CA VAL A 143 -10.97 -1.42 -3.47
C VAL A 143 -10.23 -0.14 -3.09
N TRP A 144 -10.96 0.77 -2.48
CA TRP A 144 -10.46 2.04 -1.99
C TRP A 144 -10.59 2.04 -0.48
N PHE A 145 -9.52 2.38 0.23
CA PHE A 145 -9.58 2.61 1.66
C PHE A 145 -8.73 3.79 2.08
N ARG A 146 -9.14 4.47 3.15
CA ARG A 146 -8.43 5.59 3.76
C ARG A 146 -7.99 5.20 5.15
N ARG A 147 -6.76 5.56 5.55
CA ARG A 147 -6.26 5.46 6.91
C ARG A 147 -5.58 6.78 7.28
N GLY A 148 -6.23 7.56 8.12
CA GLY A 148 -5.91 8.95 8.41
C GLY A 148 -5.69 9.77 7.14
N ASN A 149 -4.45 10.19 6.89
CA ASN A 149 -4.08 11.06 5.77
C ASN A 149 -3.59 10.33 4.51
N VAL A 150 -3.65 8.99 4.50
CA VAL A 150 -3.30 8.16 3.34
C VAL A 150 -4.55 7.50 2.74
N VAL A 151 -4.68 7.57 1.43
CA VAL A 151 -5.67 6.85 0.63
C VAL A 151 -4.95 5.79 -0.20
N VAL A 152 -5.45 4.56 -0.18
CA VAL A 152 -4.95 3.46 -1.00
C VAL A 152 -6.05 3.02 -1.96
N ALA A 153 -5.67 2.87 -3.23
CA ALA A 153 -6.50 2.29 -4.27
C ALA A 153 -5.85 1.01 -4.80
N VAL A 154 -6.53 -0.11 -4.64
CA VAL A 154 -6.15 -1.40 -5.22
C VAL A 154 -7.04 -1.64 -6.42
N ARG A 155 -6.45 -1.89 -7.58
CA ARG A 155 -7.17 -2.27 -8.80
C ARG A 155 -6.69 -3.63 -9.25
N TYR A 156 -7.63 -4.54 -9.45
CA TYR A 156 -7.34 -5.87 -9.96
C TYR A 156 -8.20 -6.18 -11.18
N ALA A 157 -7.55 -6.64 -12.24
CA ALA A 157 -8.16 -6.98 -13.52
C ALA A 157 -7.53 -8.28 -14.03
N PRO A 158 -7.97 -9.46 -13.57
CA PRO A 158 -7.44 -10.73 -14.06
C PRO A 158 -7.65 -10.87 -15.57
N ALA A 159 -6.75 -11.57 -16.28
CA ALA A 159 -6.87 -11.76 -17.73
C ALA A 159 -8.08 -12.61 -18.11
N ASP A 160 -8.37 -13.65 -17.33
CA ASP A 160 -9.42 -14.63 -17.60
C ASP A 160 -10.47 -14.70 -16.46
N GLY A 161 -10.68 -13.59 -15.75
CA GLY A 161 -11.54 -13.56 -14.57
C GLY A 161 -12.85 -12.81 -14.76
N GLY A 162 -13.94 -13.45 -14.34
CA GLY A 162 -15.25 -12.80 -14.17
C GLY A 162 -15.29 -11.91 -12.92
N LEU A 163 -16.49 -11.51 -12.52
CA LEU A 163 -16.71 -10.63 -11.38
C LEU A 163 -16.12 -11.20 -10.08
N ASP A 164 -16.44 -12.45 -9.72
CA ASP A 164 -16.04 -13.02 -8.43
C ASP A 164 -14.51 -13.17 -8.28
N PRO A 165 -13.75 -13.71 -9.25
CA PRO A 165 -12.29 -13.75 -9.17
C PRO A 165 -11.67 -12.35 -9.07
N SER A 166 -12.24 -11.38 -9.79
CA SER A 166 -11.79 -9.99 -9.77
C SER A 166 -12.02 -9.34 -8.39
N GLN A 167 -13.18 -9.57 -7.77
CA GLN A 167 -13.45 -9.06 -6.41
C GLN A 167 -12.57 -9.74 -5.36
N ALA A 168 -12.40 -11.06 -5.44
CA ALA A 168 -11.59 -11.83 -4.48
C ALA A 168 -10.13 -11.38 -4.50
N GLY A 169 -9.52 -11.25 -5.70
CA GLY A 169 -8.13 -10.80 -5.80
C GLY A 169 -7.94 -9.35 -5.35
N ALA A 170 -8.89 -8.46 -5.64
CA ALA A 170 -8.85 -7.08 -5.13
C ALA A 170 -8.95 -7.03 -3.60
N TYR A 171 -9.83 -7.85 -3.00
CA TYR A 171 -10.00 -7.97 -1.56
C TYR A 171 -8.72 -8.46 -0.88
N GLU A 172 -8.13 -9.54 -1.38
CA GLU A 172 -6.93 -10.16 -0.82
C GLU A 172 -5.77 -9.17 -0.78
N VAL A 173 -5.54 -8.47 -1.90
CA VAL A 173 -4.48 -7.47 -1.97
C VAL A 173 -4.77 -6.27 -1.07
N ALA A 174 -6.02 -5.80 -1.04
CA ALA A 174 -6.39 -4.70 -0.14
C ALA A 174 -6.21 -5.09 1.34
N THR A 175 -6.48 -6.35 1.69
CA THR A 175 -6.39 -6.86 3.07
C THR A 175 -4.94 -6.81 3.52
N GLU A 176 -4.04 -7.30 2.68
CA GLU A 176 -2.61 -7.23 2.96
C GLU A 176 -2.11 -5.77 3.01
N ALA A 177 -2.54 -4.93 2.08
CA ALA A 177 -2.17 -3.52 2.03
C ALA A 177 -2.59 -2.77 3.29
N ALA A 178 -3.83 -2.96 3.76
CA ALA A 178 -4.34 -2.37 4.99
C ALA A 178 -3.56 -2.86 6.22
N ALA A 179 -3.26 -4.16 6.29
CA ALA A 179 -2.49 -4.75 7.38
C ALA A 179 -1.05 -4.25 7.43
N ARG A 180 -0.39 -4.08 6.28
CA ARG A 180 0.97 -3.54 6.18
C ARG A 180 1.03 -2.05 6.47
N LEU A 181 0.05 -1.29 5.97
CA LEU A 181 -0.06 0.14 6.28
C LEU A 181 -0.19 0.39 7.79
N GLY A 182 -0.92 -0.49 8.52
CA GLY A 182 -1.05 -0.41 9.97
C GLY A 182 0.18 -0.81 10.79
N LYS A 183 1.18 -1.45 10.17
CA LYS A 183 2.42 -1.87 10.83
C LYS A 183 3.54 -0.84 10.73
N GLY A 184 3.40 0.16 9.86
CA GLY A 184 4.48 1.07 9.48
C GLY A 184 5.55 0.31 8.69
N ASN A 185 5.65 0.56 7.38
CA ASN A 185 6.65 -0.05 6.51
C ASN A 185 7.92 0.79 6.41
#